data_AF-A0A7C5VSX2-F1
#
_entry.id   AF-A0A7C5VSX2-F1
#
_cell.length_a   1.000
_cell.length_b   1.000
_cell.length_c   1.000
_cell.angle_alpha   90.00
_cell.angle_beta   90.00
_cell.angle_gamma   90.00
#
_symmetry.space_group_name_H-M   'P 1'
#
loop_
_entity.id
_entity.type
_entity.pdbx_description
1 polymer ?
#
loop_
_entity_poly.entity_id
_entity_poly.type
_entity_poly.pdbx_seq_one_letter_code
_entity_poly.pdbx_strand_id
1 'polypeptide(L)'
;MARPVLRTTLCDLLEIEYPVILAGMGQVARAELAAAVSNAGGLGIIGATGMRPERLREEIRKVRDLTDRRFGVDILLPADVVGESSSESGGRREPGLEHWRWAEDVARRYGLGEVRPDPSRSTLGRGFGGDYIQRQMEVVLEEKVPVFASGLGNPA
;
A
#
# COMPACT_ATOMS: atom_id res chain seq x y z
N MET A 1 -32.61 -12.65 -17.96
CA MET A 1 -32.37 -13.47 -16.76
C MET A 1 -31.47 -12.67 -15.84
N ALA A 2 -31.80 -12.55 -14.55
CA ALA A 2 -30.92 -11.89 -13.58
C ALA A 2 -29.61 -12.71 -13.48
N ARG A 3 -28.45 -12.05 -13.60
CA ARG A 3 -27.14 -12.70 -13.42
C ARG A 3 -27.07 -13.26 -12.00
N PRO A 4 -26.55 -14.48 -11.78
CA PRO A 4 -26.20 -14.94 -10.45
C PRO A 4 -25.16 -13.97 -9.87
N VAL A 5 -25.53 -13.21 -8.85
CA VAL A 5 -24.62 -12.35 -8.12
C VAL A 5 -23.93 -13.22 -7.07
N LEU A 6 -22.62 -13.40 -7.20
CA LEU A 6 -21.81 -13.95 -6.12
C LEU A 6 -21.92 -12.96 -4.95
N ARG A 7 -22.69 -13.31 -3.90
CA ARG A 7 -22.92 -12.46 -2.72
C ARG A 7 -22.60 -13.25 -1.46
N THR A 8 -21.92 -12.60 -0.52
CA THR A 8 -21.57 -13.18 0.79
C THR A 8 -21.84 -12.15 1.89
N THR A 9 -21.78 -12.55 3.17
CA THR A 9 -21.94 -11.63 4.32
C THR A 9 -20.95 -10.46 4.29
N LEU A 10 -19.79 -10.62 3.64
CA LEU A 10 -18.83 -9.54 3.42
C LEU A 10 -19.43 -8.37 2.61
N CYS A 11 -20.32 -8.67 1.66
CA CYS A 11 -21.02 -7.66 0.88
C CYS A 11 -21.95 -6.80 1.73
N ASP A 12 -22.60 -7.39 2.74
CA ASP A 12 -23.46 -6.66 3.68
C ASP A 12 -22.61 -5.80 4.63
N LEU A 13 -21.52 -6.36 5.17
CA LEU A 13 -20.62 -5.65 6.09
C LEU A 13 -19.98 -4.42 5.44
N LEU A 14 -19.51 -4.57 4.21
CA LEU A 14 -18.79 -3.52 3.49
C LEU A 14 -19.72 -2.66 2.62
N GLU A 15 -21.00 -2.99 2.51
CA GLU A 15 -22.00 -2.36 1.62
C GLU A 15 -21.53 -2.29 0.15
N ILE A 16 -21.15 -3.46 -0.38
CA ILE A 16 -20.72 -3.66 -1.78
C ILE A 16 -21.61 -4.70 -2.49
N GLU A 17 -21.54 -4.77 -3.82
CA GLU A 17 -22.35 -5.69 -4.64
C GLU A 17 -21.68 -7.05 -4.78
N TYR A 18 -20.36 -7.05 -5.02
CA TYR A 18 -19.55 -8.24 -5.24
C TYR A 18 -18.46 -8.37 -4.16
N PRO A 19 -18.14 -9.58 -3.68
CA PRO A 19 -17.07 -9.82 -2.71
C PRO A 19 -15.70 -9.80 -3.41
N VAL A 20 -15.43 -8.72 -4.15
CA VAL A 20 -14.20 -8.50 -4.90
C VAL A 20 -13.56 -7.24 -4.34
N ILE A 21 -12.34 -7.40 -3.81
CA ILE A 21 -11.59 -6.33 -3.17
C ILE A 21 -10.31 -6.10 -3.99
N LEU A 22 -10.07 -4.84 -4.36
CA LEU A 22 -8.80 -4.43 -4.96
C LEU A 22 -7.70 -4.45 -3.91
N ALA A 23 -6.59 -5.13 -4.19
CA ALA A 23 -5.42 -5.08 -3.31
C ALA A 23 -4.80 -3.67 -3.28
N GLY A 24 -4.44 -3.19 -2.08
CA GLY A 24 -3.80 -1.90 -1.83
C GLY A 24 -2.34 -1.81 -2.32
N MET A 25 -2.13 -1.91 -3.63
CA MET A 25 -0.79 -1.91 -4.20
C MET A 25 -0.20 -0.50 -4.24
N GLY A 26 0.79 -0.23 -3.38
CA GLY A 26 1.55 1.03 -3.40
C GLY A 26 2.05 1.42 -4.79
N GLN A 27 2.01 2.71 -5.11
CA GLN A 27 2.36 3.30 -6.41
C GLN A 27 1.46 2.92 -7.60
N VAL A 28 0.67 1.85 -7.51
CA VAL A 28 -0.17 1.32 -8.59
C VAL A 28 -1.65 1.63 -8.36
N ALA A 29 -2.19 1.26 -7.19
CA ALA A 29 -3.60 1.40 -6.85
C ALA A 29 -3.92 2.85 -6.41
N ARG A 30 -4.14 3.72 -7.39
CA ARG A 30 -4.51 5.13 -7.23
C ARG A 30 -6.02 5.36 -7.36
N ALA A 31 -6.44 6.61 -7.16
CA ALA A 31 -7.84 7.03 -7.11
C ALA A 31 -8.69 6.51 -8.28
N GLU A 32 -8.20 6.61 -9.52
CA GLU A 32 -8.95 6.17 -10.70
C GLU A 32 -9.24 4.67 -10.69
N LEU A 33 -8.26 3.86 -10.27
CA LEU A 33 -8.43 2.41 -10.20
C LEU A 33 -9.36 2.03 -9.03
N ALA A 34 -9.17 2.64 -7.87
CA ALA A 34 -10.03 2.39 -6.71
C ALA A 34 -11.48 2.78 -7.02
N ALA A 35 -11.72 3.97 -7.58
CA ALA A 35 -13.05 4.43 -7.95
C ALA A 35 -13.69 3.54 -9.03
N ALA A 36 -12.93 3.09 -10.03
CA ALA A 36 -13.44 2.19 -11.06
C ALA A 36 -13.90 0.84 -10.47
N VAL A 37 -13.15 0.25 -9.54
CA VAL A 37 -13.53 -1.00 -8.86
C VAL A 37 -14.77 -0.79 -7.99
N SER A 38 -14.83 0.30 -7.23
CA SER A 38 -15.99 0.64 -6.41
C SER A 38 -17.26 0.88 -7.25
N ASN A 39 -17.13 1.58 -8.38
CA ASN A 39 -18.23 1.79 -9.33
C ASN A 39 -18.70 0.48 -10.01
N ALA A 40 -17.80 -0.48 -10.19
CA ALA A 40 -18.13 -1.81 -10.70
C ALA A 40 -18.77 -2.74 -9.64
N GLY A 41 -18.96 -2.25 -8.41
CA GLY A 41 -19.64 -2.95 -7.32
C GLY A 41 -18.73 -3.74 -6.38
N GLY A 42 -17.41 -3.67 -6.56
CA GLY A 42 -16.43 -4.19 -5.59
C GLY A 42 -16.04 -3.16 -4.53
N LEU A 43 -14.98 -3.45 -3.77
CA LEU A 43 -14.32 -2.47 -2.89
C LEU A 43 -12.97 -2.05 -3.50
N GLY A 44 -12.89 -0.81 -3.97
CA GLY A 44 -11.62 -0.19 -4.33
C GLY A 44 -10.80 0.18 -3.10
N ILE A 45 -9.48 0.00 -3.16
CA ILE A 45 -8.54 0.38 -2.09
C ILE A 45 -7.39 1.18 -2.70
N ILE A 46 -7.09 2.35 -2.13
CA ILE A 46 -5.89 3.13 -2.45
C ILE A 46 -4.69 2.50 -1.74
N GLY A 47 -3.61 2.20 -2.47
CA GLY A 47 -2.34 1.77 -1.88
C GLY A 47 -1.46 2.96 -1.50
N ALA A 48 -1.34 3.26 -0.20
CA ALA A 48 -0.64 4.44 0.32
C ALA A 48 0.84 4.19 0.69
N THR A 49 1.41 3.04 0.32
CA THR A 49 2.83 2.73 0.59
C THR A 49 3.76 3.77 -0.06
N GLY A 50 4.53 4.46 0.78
CA GLY A 50 5.44 5.54 0.36
C GLY A 50 4.75 6.80 -0.18
N MET A 51 3.44 6.95 0.03
CA MET A 51 2.67 8.14 -0.37
C MET A 51 2.64 9.19 0.74
N ARG A 52 3.14 10.40 0.49
CA ARG A 52 3.07 11.50 1.48
C ARG A 52 1.62 11.79 1.93
N PRO A 53 1.39 12.19 3.21
CA PRO A 53 0.06 12.47 3.75
C PRO A 53 -0.77 13.46 2.90
N GLU A 54 -0.14 14.52 2.37
CA GLU A 54 -0.83 15.51 1.53
C GLU A 54 -1.34 14.87 0.24
N ARG A 55 -0.51 14.01 -0.37
CA ARG A 55 -0.90 13.29 -1.58
C ARG A 55 -1.98 12.25 -1.30
N LEU A 56 -1.91 11.58 -0.15
CA LEU A 56 -2.95 10.65 0.27
C LEU A 56 -4.30 11.36 0.39
N ARG A 57 -4.32 12.55 1.01
CA ARG A 57 -5.52 13.38 1.11
C ARG A 57 -6.07 13.76 -0.26
N GLU A 58 -5.22 14.16 -1.20
CA GLU A 58 -5.62 14.45 -2.59
C GLU A 58 -6.23 13.22 -3.28
N GLU A 59 -5.62 12.04 -3.14
CA GLU A 59 -6.13 10.80 -3.74
C GLU A 59 -7.48 10.39 -3.14
N ILE A 60 -7.65 10.50 -1.82
CA ILE A 60 -8.93 10.22 -1.14
C ILE A 60 -10.05 11.13 -1.66
N ARG A 61 -9.79 12.43 -1.76
CA ARG A 61 -10.77 13.40 -2.29
C ARG A 61 -11.09 13.13 -3.75
N LYS A 62 -10.08 12.80 -4.55
CA LYS A 62 -10.28 12.43 -5.95
C LYS A 62 -11.13 11.17 -6.11
N VAL A 63 -11.01 10.17 -5.24
CA VAL A 63 -11.94 9.02 -5.26
C VAL A 63 -13.38 9.49 -5.00
N ARG A 64 -13.59 10.36 -4.01
CA ARG A 64 -14.91 10.91 -3.70
C ARG A 64 -15.50 11.74 -4.85
N ASP A 65 -14.67 12.40 -5.65
CA ASP A 65 -15.11 13.10 -6.87
C ASP A 65 -15.52 12.13 -8.00
N LEU A 66 -15.00 10.90 -7.99
CA LEU A 66 -15.21 9.88 -9.03
C LEU A 66 -16.28 8.84 -8.67
N THR A 67 -16.65 8.71 -7.39
CA THR A 67 -17.65 7.74 -6.92
C THR A 67 -18.25 8.11 -5.58
N ASP A 68 -19.56 7.86 -5.45
CA ASP A 68 -20.29 7.87 -4.17
C ASP A 68 -20.24 6.51 -3.45
N ARG A 69 -19.58 5.50 -4.05
CA ARG A 69 -19.46 4.14 -3.49
C ARG A 69 -18.34 4.07 -2.46
N ARG A 70 -18.43 3.09 -1.55
CA ARG A 70 -17.39 2.85 -0.54
C ARG A 70 -16.06 2.47 -1.17
N PHE A 71 -14.99 2.91 -0.53
CA PHE A 71 -13.61 2.57 -0.85
C PHE A 71 -12.80 2.50 0.44
N GLY A 72 -11.57 2.01 0.34
CA GLY A 72 -10.63 1.95 1.46
C GLY A 72 -9.26 2.53 1.14
N VAL A 73 -8.41 2.53 2.16
CA VAL A 73 -7.00 2.92 2.08
C VAL A 73 -6.16 1.84 2.78
N ASP A 74 -5.07 1.44 2.14
CA ASP A 74 -4.06 0.52 2.67
C ASP A 74 -2.77 1.27 3.03
N ILE A 75 -2.31 1.13 4.27
CA ILE A 75 -1.04 1.68 4.78
C ILE A 75 -0.19 0.53 5.31
N LEU A 76 1.14 0.58 5.08
CA LEU A 76 2.05 -0.36 5.72
C LEU A 76 2.29 0.03 7.18
N LEU A 77 2.06 -0.91 8.10
CA LEU A 77 2.38 -0.77 9.52
C LEU A 77 3.49 -1.76 9.91
N PRO A 78 4.78 -1.43 9.69
CA PRO A 78 5.88 -2.28 10.12
C PRO A 78 6.00 -2.31 11.66
N ALA A 79 6.57 -3.39 12.18
CA ALA A 79 6.60 -3.67 13.63
C ALA A 79 7.40 -2.63 14.46
N ASP A 80 8.32 -1.91 13.82
CA ASP A 80 9.15 -0.87 14.43
C ASP A 80 8.41 0.48 14.61
N VAL A 81 7.14 0.58 14.22
CA VAL A 81 6.32 1.79 14.42
C VAL A 81 5.90 1.97 15.87
N VAL A 82 5.78 0.89 16.65
CA VAL A 82 5.34 0.90 18.05
C VAL A 82 6.53 0.62 18.96
N GLY A 83 7.41 1.62 19.09
CA GLY A 83 8.53 1.62 20.02
C GLY A 83 9.27 2.93 19.94
N GLU A 84 9.80 3.42 21.07
CA GLU A 84 10.87 4.42 21.01
C GLU A 84 11.91 3.90 20.02
N SER A 85 12.40 4.77 19.13
CA SER A 85 13.45 4.45 18.19
C SER A 85 14.71 4.01 18.95
N SER A 86 14.74 2.75 19.38
CA SER A 86 15.97 2.05 19.65
C SER A 86 16.67 2.05 18.32
N SER A 87 17.75 2.80 18.27
CA SER A 87 18.55 3.14 17.10
C SER A 87 19.20 1.93 16.41
N GLU A 88 18.69 0.71 16.61
CA GLU A 88 19.34 -0.54 16.22
C GLU A 88 18.45 -1.55 15.46
N SER A 89 17.15 -1.32 15.24
CA SER A 89 16.32 -2.35 14.57
C SER A 89 15.63 -1.82 13.32
N GLY A 90 16.33 -1.81 12.19
CA GLY A 90 15.71 -1.49 10.88
C GLY A 90 16.64 -1.03 9.77
N GLY A 91 17.94 -0.86 10.03
CA GLY A 91 18.90 -0.63 8.96
C GLY A 91 18.89 -1.82 7.99
N ARG A 92 18.67 -1.57 6.69
CA ARG A 92 18.92 -2.60 5.66
C ARG A 92 20.33 -3.11 5.90
N ARG A 93 20.47 -4.38 6.29
CA ARG A 93 21.79 -5.01 6.31
C ARG A 93 22.31 -4.96 4.88
N GLU A 94 23.49 -4.36 4.71
CA GLU A 94 24.18 -4.42 3.43
C GLU A 94 24.29 -5.90 3.02
N PRO A 95 23.81 -6.27 1.83
CA PRO A 95 23.88 -7.65 1.40
C PRO A 95 25.32 -8.15 1.43
N GLY A 96 25.54 -9.37 1.94
CA GLY A 96 26.87 -9.97 1.97
C GLY A 96 27.42 -10.25 0.57
N LEU A 97 28.73 -10.55 0.49
CA LEU A 97 29.42 -10.81 -0.78
C LEU A 97 28.74 -11.89 -1.64
N GLU A 98 28.18 -12.92 -1.00
CA GLU A 98 27.48 -14.02 -1.70
C GLU A 98 26.25 -13.52 -2.49
N HIS A 99 25.50 -12.56 -1.93
CA HIS A 99 24.35 -11.96 -2.62
C HIS A 99 24.80 -11.27 -3.92
N TRP A 100 25.89 -10.50 -3.85
CA TRP A 100 26.41 -9.77 -5.01
C TRP A 100 26.96 -10.72 -6.07
N ARG A 101 27.67 -11.78 -5.65
CA ARG A 101 28.12 -12.83 -6.58
C ARG A 101 26.96 -13.52 -7.29
N TRP A 102 25.89 -13.83 -6.57
CA TRP A 102 24.68 -14.38 -7.17
C TRP A 102 24.04 -13.39 -8.16
N ALA A 103 23.93 -12.11 -7.79
CA ALA A 103 23.34 -11.09 -8.65
C ALA A 103 24.16 -10.90 -9.95
N GLU A 104 25.48 -10.90 -9.85
CA GLU A 104 26.40 -10.87 -11.00
C GLU A 104 26.27 -12.10 -11.90
N ASP A 105 26.15 -13.30 -11.32
CA ASP A 105 25.94 -14.54 -12.08
C ASP A 105 24.62 -14.51 -12.84
N VAL A 106 23.53 -14.09 -12.18
CA VAL A 106 22.22 -13.90 -12.82
C VAL A 106 22.31 -12.88 -13.95
N ALA A 107 22.94 -11.73 -13.72
CA ALA A 107 23.09 -10.71 -14.75
C ALA A 107 23.84 -11.24 -15.97
N ARG A 108 24.94 -11.95 -15.76
CA ARG A 108 25.71 -12.60 -16.84
C ARG A 108 24.89 -13.63 -17.59
N ARG A 109 24.19 -14.51 -16.86
CA ARG A 109 23.39 -15.60 -17.43
C ARG A 109 22.31 -15.10 -18.38
N TYR A 110 21.72 -13.94 -18.08
CA TYR A 110 20.65 -13.35 -18.87
C TYR A 110 21.09 -12.17 -19.74
N GLY A 111 22.39 -11.91 -19.85
CA GLY A 111 22.94 -10.80 -20.64
C GLY A 111 22.48 -9.41 -20.16
N LEU A 112 22.20 -9.27 -18.86
CA LEU A 112 21.86 -8.01 -18.23
C LEU A 112 23.14 -7.18 -18.01
N GLY A 113 22.99 -5.86 -17.96
CA GLY A 113 24.09 -4.94 -17.69
C GLY A 113 24.71 -5.11 -16.29
N GLU A 114 25.74 -4.31 -16.02
CA GLU A 114 26.48 -4.36 -14.75
C GLU A 114 25.56 -4.14 -13.53
N VAL A 115 25.63 -5.06 -12.57
CA VAL A 115 24.88 -4.94 -11.31
C VAL A 115 25.62 -3.98 -10.40
N ARG A 116 25.08 -2.78 -10.22
CA ARG A 116 25.59 -1.81 -9.26
C ARG A 116 24.58 -1.55 -8.15
N PRO A 117 25.03 -1.39 -6.90
CA PRO A 117 24.16 -0.83 -5.86
C PRO A 117 23.65 0.53 -6.32
N ASP A 118 22.34 0.71 -6.34
CA ASP A 118 21.72 2.00 -6.61
C ASP A 118 21.41 2.69 -5.26
N PRO A 119 22.22 3.66 -4.82
CA PRO A 119 22.00 4.37 -3.56
C PRO A 119 20.70 5.21 -3.55
N SER A 120 20.09 5.47 -4.73
CA SER A 120 18.84 6.21 -4.86
C SER A 120 17.58 5.35 -4.66
N ARG A 121 17.66 4.04 -4.93
CA ARG A 121 16.61 3.03 -4.64
C ARG A 121 16.45 2.71 -3.14
N SER A 122 17.29 3.28 -2.28
CA SER A 122 17.17 3.17 -0.82
C SER A 122 16.06 4.06 -0.22
N THR A 123 15.33 4.81 -1.05
CA THR A 123 14.29 5.75 -0.63
C THR A 123 13.03 5.09 -0.10
N LEU A 124 12.80 3.79 -0.37
CA LEU A 124 11.73 3.03 0.28
C LEU A 124 11.98 2.75 1.78
N GLY A 125 12.97 3.41 2.39
CA GLY A 125 13.26 3.36 3.83
C GLY A 125 13.66 4.70 4.44
N ARG A 126 14.16 5.66 3.64
CA ARG A 126 14.43 7.03 4.12
C ARG A 126 13.12 7.85 4.13
N GLY A 127 12.37 7.76 5.23
CA GLY A 127 11.16 8.56 5.45
C GLY A 127 10.03 7.85 6.17
N PHE A 128 10.13 6.54 6.41
CA PHE A 128 9.15 5.74 7.16
C PHE A 128 9.39 5.84 8.68
N GLY A 129 9.55 7.05 9.21
CA GLY A 129 9.56 7.23 10.68
C GLY A 129 8.15 7.02 11.24
N GLY A 130 8.02 6.72 12.54
CA GLY A 130 6.71 6.58 13.19
C GLY A 130 5.78 7.79 12.96
N ASP A 131 6.35 9.01 12.95
CA ASP A 131 5.64 10.27 12.63
C ASP A 131 5.02 10.26 11.21
N TYR A 132 5.67 9.65 10.22
CA TYR A 132 5.15 9.57 8.86
C TYR A 132 3.89 8.69 8.79
N ILE A 133 3.91 7.52 9.45
CA ILE A 133 2.79 6.58 9.45
C ILE A 133 1.64 7.13 10.29
N GLN A 134 1.93 7.77 11.42
CA GLN A 134 0.93 8.46 12.23
C GLN A 134 0.20 9.53 11.41
N ARG A 135 0.91 10.37 10.66
CA ARG A 135 0.27 11.38 9.80
C ARG A 135 -0.56 10.79 8.66
N GLN A 136 -0.15 9.67 8.07
CA GLN A 136 -1.00 8.98 7.09
C GLN A 136 -2.29 8.46 7.76
N MET A 137 -2.19 7.92 8.97
CA MET A 137 -3.36 7.47 9.73
C MET A 137 -4.29 8.63 10.11
N GLU A 138 -3.74 9.76 10.54
CA GLU A 138 -4.50 10.99 10.81
C GLU A 138 -5.31 11.40 9.58
N VAL A 139 -4.71 11.41 8.39
CA VAL A 139 -5.42 11.70 7.13
C VAL A 139 -6.59 10.74 6.91
N VAL A 140 -6.38 9.43 7.10
CA VAL A 140 -7.43 8.41 6.92
C VAL A 140 -8.61 8.64 7.88
N LEU A 141 -8.31 8.98 9.14
CA LEU A 141 -9.30 9.26 10.17
C LEU A 141 -10.05 10.59 9.92
N GLU A 142 -9.33 11.67 9.60
CA GLU A 142 -9.88 12.99 9.29
C GLU A 142 -10.81 12.95 8.07
N GLU A 143 -10.38 12.28 7.01
CA GLU A 143 -11.16 12.12 5.78
C GLU A 143 -12.25 11.04 5.91
N LYS A 144 -12.35 10.38 7.08
CA LYS A 144 -13.38 9.38 7.42
C LYS A 144 -13.51 8.30 6.36
N VAL A 145 -12.38 7.69 5.99
CA VAL A 145 -12.35 6.61 5.01
C VAL A 145 -13.11 5.40 5.59
N PRO A 146 -14.08 4.82 4.85
CA PRO A 146 -14.92 3.74 5.38
C PRO A 146 -14.18 2.45 5.75
N VAL A 147 -13.10 2.12 5.03
CA VAL A 147 -12.33 0.90 5.24
C VAL A 147 -10.84 1.22 5.33
N PHE A 148 -10.22 0.80 6.42
CA PHE A 148 -8.77 0.83 6.58
C PHE A 148 -8.21 -0.59 6.42
N ALA A 149 -7.13 -0.72 5.65
CA ALA A 149 -6.35 -1.94 5.50
C ALA A 149 -4.91 -1.70 5.98
N SER A 150 -4.30 -2.73 6.57
CA SER A 150 -2.91 -2.71 6.99
C SER A 150 -2.13 -3.80 6.26
N GLY A 151 -1.27 -3.40 5.33
CA GLY A 151 -0.26 -4.28 4.76
C GLY A 151 0.80 -4.63 5.81
N LEU A 152 1.28 -5.88 5.78
CA LEU A 152 2.25 -6.48 6.72
C LEU A 152 1.70 -6.82 8.12
N GLY A 153 0.44 -6.52 8.41
CA GLY A 153 -0.26 -7.01 9.60
C GLY A 153 -0.31 -6.00 10.76
N ASN A 154 -0.44 -6.52 11.98
CA ASN A 154 -0.53 -5.73 13.20
C ASN A 154 0.89 -5.50 13.75
N PRO A 155 1.32 -4.26 14.02
CA PRO A 155 2.63 -3.99 14.64
C PRO A 155 2.70 -4.35 16.14
N ALA A 156 1.84 -5.26 16.61
CA ALA A 156 1.74 -5.68 18.02
C ALA A 156 2.96 -6.48 18.50
#